data_AF-A0A916IDG4-F1
#
_entry.id   AF-A0A916IDG4-F1
#
_cell.length_a   1.000
_cell.length_b   1.000
_cell.length_c   1.000
_cell.angle_alpha   90.00
_cell.angle_beta   90.00
_cell.angle_gamma   90.00
#
_symmetry.space_group_name_H-M   'P 1'
#
loop_
_entity.id
_entity.type
_entity.pdbx_description
1 polymer ?
#
loop_
_entity_poly.entity_id
_entity_poly.type
_entity_poly.pdbx_seq_one_letter_code
_entity_poly.pdbx_strand_id
1 'polypeptide(L)'
;MKILGIELNKPSFNEVTASAIMAAGLWLACVALWRVSEQPMDRVEAGGALLVIFWACVGVRMGIRFDKGLRHVAANMLCAGVILAVYHAIASILV
;
A
#
# COMPACT_ATOMS: atom_id res chain seq x y z
N MET A 1 3.44 7.57 18.42
CA MET A 1 2.56 6.48 18.93
C MET A 1 3.32 5.16 18.79
N LYS A 2 3.06 4.12 19.59
CA LYS A 2 3.72 2.81 19.42
C LYS A 2 2.73 1.76 18.95
N ILE A 3 3.02 1.09 17.84
CA ILE A 3 2.26 -0.08 17.35
C ILE A 3 3.25 -1.23 17.21
N LEU A 4 2.96 -2.37 17.85
CA LEU A 4 3.82 -3.57 17.80
C LEU A 4 5.30 -3.31 18.18
N GLY A 5 5.54 -2.32 19.06
CA GLY A 5 6.88 -1.90 19.46
C GLY A 5 7.61 -0.97 18.48
N ILE A 6 6.96 -0.58 17.38
CA ILE A 6 7.48 0.38 16.40
C ILE A 6 7.06 1.79 16.79
N GLU A 7 8.03 2.71 16.85
CA GLU A 7 7.72 4.13 17.01
C GLU A 7 7.19 4.70 15.71
N LEU A 8 5.92 5.09 15.75
CA LEU A 8 5.23 5.72 14.63
C LEU A 8 5.22 7.24 14.76
N ASN A 9 5.50 7.86 13.62
CA ASN A 9 5.38 9.29 13.39
C ASN A 9 4.04 9.59 12.70
N LYS A 10 3.42 10.71 13.08
CA LYS A 10 2.27 11.23 12.35
C LYS A 10 2.81 11.98 11.11
N PRO A 11 2.55 11.50 9.89
CA PRO A 11 3.03 12.17 8.70
C PRO A 11 2.30 13.51 8.53
N SER A 12 3.03 14.51 8.05
CA SER A 12 2.45 15.78 7.65
C SER A 12 1.59 15.63 6.39
N PHE A 13 0.70 16.60 6.13
CA PHE A 13 -0.12 16.59 4.92
C PHE A 13 0.72 16.56 3.64
N ASN A 14 1.85 17.27 3.63
CA ASN A 14 2.79 17.27 2.50
C ASN A 14 3.39 15.88 2.26
N GLU A 15 3.72 15.15 3.33
CA GLU A 15 4.25 13.79 3.20
C GLU A 15 3.20 12.80 2.69
N VAL A 16 1.94 12.94 3.13
CA VAL A 16 0.84 12.12 2.61
C VAL A 16 0.60 12.42 1.13
N THR A 17 0.59 13.70 0.74
CA THR A 17 0.45 14.13 -0.66
C THR A 17 1.59 13.59 -1.52
N ALA A 18 2.84 13.71 -1.05
CA ALA A 18 4.00 13.16 -1.74
C ALA A 18 3.90 11.63 -1.90
N SER A 19 3.45 10.92 -0.86
CA SER A 19 3.20 9.49 -0.93
C SER A 19 2.08 9.13 -1.91
N ALA A 20 1.02 9.94 -2.03
CA ALA A 20 -0.04 9.74 -3.00
C ALA A 20 0.46 9.90 -4.44
N ILE A 21 1.23 10.96 -4.72
CA ILE A 21 1.83 11.19 -6.05
C ILE A 21 2.78 10.05 -6.42
N MET A 22 3.64 9.64 -5.48
CA MET A 22 4.57 8.52 -5.69
C MET A 22 3.82 7.21 -5.95
N ALA A 23 2.79 6.93 -5.16
CA ALA A 23 1.98 5.74 -5.30
C ALA A 23 1.24 5.69 -6.63
N ALA A 24 0.66 6.81 -7.08
CA ALA A 24 0.00 6.90 -8.36
C ALA A 24 0.96 6.66 -9.53
N GLY A 25 2.16 7.27 -9.49
CA GLY A 25 3.19 7.06 -10.52
C GLY A 25 3.67 5.60 -10.57
N LEU A 26 3.94 5.00 -9.41
CA LEU A 26 4.36 3.60 -9.34
C LEU A 26 3.25 2.65 -9.79
N TRP A 27 2.00 2.92 -9.41
CA TRP A 27 0.86 2.13 -9.85
C TRP A 27 0.66 2.19 -11.36
N LEU A 28 0.77 3.38 -11.99
CA LEU A 28 0.72 3.51 -13.44
C LEU A 28 1.85 2.74 -14.12
N ALA A 29 3.06 2.75 -13.56
CA ALA A 29 4.16 1.94 -14.06
C ALA A 29 3.85 0.43 -13.97
N CYS A 30 3.29 -0.04 -12.85
CA CYS A 30 2.85 -1.42 -12.70
C CYS A 30 1.78 -1.79 -13.74
N VAL A 31 0.75 -0.96 -13.90
CA VAL A 31 -0.31 -1.17 -14.91
C VAL A 31 0.27 -1.23 -16.32
N ALA A 32 1.21 -0.34 -16.66
CA ALA A 32 1.88 -0.36 -17.96
C ALA A 32 2.67 -1.67 -18.18
N LEU A 33 3.43 -2.12 -17.18
CA LEU A 33 4.16 -3.40 -17.25
C LEU A 33 3.22 -4.58 -17.44
N TRP A 34 2.10 -4.63 -16.71
CA TRP A 34 1.09 -5.68 -16.86
C TRP A 34 0.41 -5.68 -18.22
N ARG A 35 0.15 -4.50 -18.79
CA ARG A 35 -0.41 -4.38 -20.14
C ARG A 35 0.53 -4.94 -21.21
N VAL A 36 1.84 -4.78 -21.03
CA VAL A 36 2.87 -5.33 -21.94
C VAL A 36 3.07 -6.83 -21.73
N SER A 37 2.80 -7.38 -20.55
CA SER A 37 2.96 -8.81 -20.27
C SER A 37 1.81 -9.69 -20.74
N GLU A 38 0.80 -9.13 -21.43
CA GLU A 38 -0.41 -9.83 -21.92
C GLU A 38 -1.18 -10.63 -20.84
N GLN A 39 -0.97 -10.30 -19.57
CA GLN A 39 -1.71 -10.93 -18.47
C GLN A 39 -3.01 -10.17 -18.23
N PRO A 40 -4.16 -10.87 -18.16
CA PRO A 40 -5.42 -10.22 -17.82
C PRO A 40 -5.32 -9.75 -16.36
N MET A 41 -5.39 -8.43 -16.14
CA MET A 41 -5.54 -7.90 -14.80
C MET A 41 -6.99 -7.50 -14.55
N ASP A 42 -7.55 -8.09 -13.51
CA ASP A 42 -8.88 -7.74 -13.04
C ASP A 42 -8.89 -6.33 -12.44
N ARG A 43 -10.03 -5.63 -12.57
CA ARG A 43 -10.17 -4.25 -12.08
C ARG A 43 -10.06 -4.18 -10.55
N VAL A 44 -10.54 -5.20 -9.84
CA VAL A 44 -10.44 -5.29 -8.38
C VAL A 44 -8.98 -5.50 -7.99
N GLU A 45 -8.26 -6.37 -8.66
CA GLU A 45 -6.82 -6.58 -8.41
C GLU A 45 -6.01 -5.30 -8.64
N ALA A 46 -6.28 -4.57 -9.72
CA ALA A 46 -5.62 -3.29 -10.00
C ALA A 46 -5.90 -2.25 -8.90
N GLY A 47 -7.14 -2.16 -8.41
CA GLY A 47 -7.50 -1.28 -7.31
C GLY A 47 -6.84 -1.68 -5.98
N GLY A 48 -6.78 -2.98 -5.68
CA GLY A 48 -6.08 -3.51 -4.51
C GLY A 48 -4.59 -3.19 -4.53
N ALA A 49 -3.94 -3.34 -5.69
CA ALA A 49 -2.54 -2.99 -5.88
C ALA A 49 -2.26 -1.50 -5.60
N LEU A 50 -3.13 -0.59 -6.06
CA LEU A 50 -3.01 0.84 -5.77
C LEU A 50 -3.02 1.12 -4.27
N LEU A 51 -3.94 0.50 -3.53
CA LEU A 51 -4.06 0.69 -2.08
C LEU A 51 -2.83 0.18 -1.33
N VAL A 52 -2.30 -0.98 -1.72
CA VAL A 52 -1.09 -1.55 -1.10
C VAL A 52 0.13 -0.69 -1.39
N ILE A 53 0.28 -0.22 -2.64
CA ILE A 53 1.37 0.69 -3.03
C ILE A 53 1.28 1.99 -2.22
N PHE A 54 0.09 2.59 -2.14
CA PHE A 54 -0.13 3.79 -1.36
C PHE A 54 0.21 3.59 0.13
N TRP A 55 -0.25 2.48 0.71
CA TRP A 55 0.09 2.11 2.08
C TRP A 55 1.60 1.97 2.27
N ALA A 56 2.32 1.31 1.36
CA ALA A 56 3.77 1.18 1.46
C ALA A 56 4.46 2.56 1.45
N CYS A 57 4.03 3.49 0.59
CA CYS A 57 4.56 4.84 0.55
C CYS A 57 4.27 5.63 1.83
N VAL A 58 3.06 5.52 2.39
CA VAL A 58 2.69 6.20 3.64
C VAL A 58 3.37 5.55 4.85
N GLY A 59 3.43 4.23 4.91
CA GLY A 59 4.02 3.45 6.00
C GLY A 59 5.47 3.82 6.25
N VAL A 60 6.25 4.04 5.19
CA VAL A 60 7.64 4.52 5.29
C VAL A 60 7.70 5.90 5.96
N ARG A 61 6.79 6.82 5.63
CA ARG A 61 6.68 8.15 6.26
C ARG A 61 6.22 8.06 7.72
N MET A 62 5.40 7.06 8.05
CA MET A 62 5.00 6.76 9.42
C MET A 62 6.12 6.11 10.25
N GLY A 63 7.25 5.74 9.65
CA GLY A 63 8.37 5.09 10.34
C GLY A 63 8.37 3.56 10.25
N ILE A 64 7.41 2.96 9.53
CA ILE A 64 7.38 1.53 9.22
C ILE A 64 8.30 1.29 8.03
N ARG A 65 9.56 0.93 8.28
CA ARG A 65 10.56 0.74 7.24
C ARG A 65 11.07 -0.69 7.18
N PHE A 66 11.20 -1.22 5.98
CA PHE A 66 11.65 -2.61 5.75
C PHE A 66 13.09 -2.86 6.24
N ASP A 67 13.93 -1.82 6.29
CA ASP A 67 15.33 -1.90 6.71
C ASP A 67 15.52 -1.94 8.23
N LYS A 68 14.45 -1.76 9.01
CA LYS A 68 14.47 -1.78 10.49
C LYS A 68 14.16 -3.15 11.10
N GLY A 69 14.22 -4.21 10.29
CA GLY A 69 14.11 -5.61 10.74
C GLY A 69 12.71 -6.22 10.62
N LEU A 70 12.61 -7.50 10.99
CA LEU A 70 11.45 -8.35 10.71
C LEU A 70 10.13 -7.82 11.29
N ARG A 71 10.17 -7.13 12.43
CA ARG A 71 8.97 -6.54 13.05
C ARG A 71 8.30 -5.50 12.16
N HIS A 72 9.09 -4.66 11.49
CA HIS A 72 8.56 -3.65 10.58
C HIS A 72 8.00 -4.28 9.31
N VAL A 73 8.65 -5.32 8.79
CA VAL A 73 8.15 -6.09 7.64
C VAL A 73 6.81 -6.75 7.98
N ALA A 74 6.74 -7.42 9.14
CA ALA A 74 5.51 -8.07 9.62
C ALA A 74 4.39 -7.05 9.83
N ALA A 75 4.66 -5.90 10.47
CA ALA A 75 3.67 -4.84 10.63
C ALA A 75 3.16 -4.33 9.27
N ASN A 76 4.07 -4.13 8.31
CA ASN A 76 3.68 -3.67 6.98
C ASN A 76 2.82 -4.70 6.24
N MET A 77 3.19 -5.99 6.31
CA MET A 77 2.42 -7.09 5.73
C MET A 77 1.05 -7.25 6.37
N LEU A 78 0.95 -7.16 7.70
CA LEU A 78 -0.32 -7.25 8.42
C LEU A 78 -1.26 -6.12 8.01
N CYS A 79 -0.77 -4.88 7.98
CA CYS A 79 -1.58 -3.74 7.55
C CYS A 79 -2.01 -3.87 6.08
N ALA A 80 -1.10 -4.26 5.18
CA ALA A 80 -1.44 -4.50 3.78
C ALA A 80 -2.50 -5.60 3.63
N GLY A 81 -2.37 -6.71 4.37
CA GLY A 81 -3.35 -7.79 4.39
C GLY A 81 -4.72 -7.34 4.89
N VAL A 82 -4.77 -6.54 5.95
CA VAL A 82 -6.03 -5.95 6.45
C VAL A 82 -6.66 -5.02 5.42
N ILE A 83 -5.87 -4.15 4.78
CA ILE A 83 -6.35 -3.25 3.72
C ILE A 83 -6.96 -4.04 2.58
N LEU A 84 -6.26 -5.08 2.10
CA LEU A 84 -6.77 -5.94 1.03
C LEU A 84 -8.02 -6.70 1.45
N ALA A 85 -8.06 -7.27 2.65
CA ALA A 85 -9.23 -8.00 3.14
C ALA A 85 -10.47 -7.11 3.19
N VAL A 86 -10.35 -5.89 3.72
CA VAL A 86 -11.43 -4.91 3.76
C VAL A 86 -11.84 -4.48 2.35
N TYR A 87 -10.87 -4.18 1.49
CA TYR A 87 -11.12 -3.79 0.11
C TYR A 87 -11.87 -4.88 -0.67
N HIS A 88 -11.43 -6.13 -0.60
CA HIS A 88 -12.10 -7.25 -1.26
C HIS A 88 -13.48 -7.52 -0.68
N ALA A 89 -13.67 -7.41 0.64
CA ALA A 89 -14.98 -7.53 1.24
C ALA A 89 -15.94 -6.46 0.68
N ILE A 90 -15.52 -5.20 0.62
CA ILE A 90 -16.33 -4.11 0.04
C ILE A 90 -16.59 -4.34 -1.46
N ALA A 91 -15.56 -4.70 -2.22
CA ALA A 91 -15.68 -4.97 -3.65
C ALA A 91 -16.68 -6.11 -3.93
N SER A 92 -16.67 -7.16 -3.10
CA SER A 92 -17.57 -8.31 -3.25
C SER A 92 -19.05 -7.99 -3.02
N ILE A 93 -19.36 -6.87 -2.37
CA ILE A 93 -20.73 -6.40 -2.14
C ILE A 93 -21.20 -5.46 -3.27
N LEU A 94 -20.26 -4.81 -3.96
CA LEU A 94 -20.53 -3.79 -4.99
C LEU A 94 -20.60 -4.36 -6.41
N VAL A 95 -20.09 -5.58 -6.63
CA VAL A 95 -20.08 -6.32 -7.89
C VAL A 95 -21.19 -7.36 -7.89
#